data_AF-A0A960XY67-F1
#
_entry.id   AF-A0A960XY67-F1
#
_cell.length_a   1.000
_cell.length_b   1.000
_cell.length_c   1.000
_cell.angle_alpha   90.00
_cell.angle_beta   90.00
_cell.angle_gamma   90.00
#
_symmetry.space_group_name_H-M   'P 1'
#
loop_
_entity.id
_entity.type
_entity.pdbx_description
1 polymer ?
#
loop_
_entity_poly.entity_id
_entity_poly.type
_entity_poly.pdbx_seq_one_letter_code
_entity_poly.pdbx_strand_id
1 'polypeptide(L)'
;MKKQFGFGLMTIMGLFLAGVLLGQPTQGPGGPGKGPGKGQGPCMQDVQRLCPNASSRQERMQCMRDNKDNLSEACKARIEKGKNKMKNMHEACADDRAKFCKGVKPGEGRMRDCYLQHQSELSQKCKDAMPPGFFDRNPPPEVESEAQ
;
A
#
# COMPACT_ATOMS: atom_id res chain seq x y z
N MET A 1 -55.53 -20.93 -18.98
CA MET A 1 -56.17 -19.71 -19.53
C MET A 1 -57.38 -19.34 -18.66
N LYS A 2 -57.28 -18.27 -17.85
CA LYS A 2 -58.35 -17.51 -17.14
C LYS A 2 -57.63 -16.51 -16.21
N LYS A 3 -57.23 -15.35 -16.75
CA LYS A 3 -57.90 -14.03 -16.69
C LYS A 3 -57.59 -13.28 -15.38
N GLN A 4 -56.66 -12.32 -15.52
CA GLN A 4 -56.48 -11.15 -14.66
C GLN A 4 -57.76 -10.30 -14.62
N PHE A 5 -58.02 -9.61 -13.51
CA PHE A 5 -58.39 -8.17 -13.40
C PHE A 5 -58.99 -7.89 -12.02
N GLY A 6 -58.45 -6.90 -11.30
CA GLY A 6 -59.03 -6.40 -10.06
C GLY A 6 -58.17 -5.33 -9.41
N PHE A 7 -58.27 -4.09 -9.90
CA PHE A 7 -57.82 -2.88 -9.18
C PHE A 7 -58.62 -2.74 -7.88
N GLY A 8 -57.95 -2.83 -6.74
CA GLY A 8 -58.51 -2.62 -5.40
C GLY A 8 -57.83 -1.42 -4.73
N LEU A 9 -58.58 -0.34 -4.62
CA LEU A 9 -58.26 0.93 -3.97
C LEU A 9 -58.18 0.73 -2.43
N MET A 10 -57.28 1.49 -1.78
CA MET A 10 -57.22 1.79 -0.35
C MET A 10 -56.98 0.63 0.64
N THR A 11 -55.80 0.62 1.27
CA THR A 11 -55.68 0.32 2.71
C THR A 11 -54.33 0.81 3.26
N ILE A 12 -54.44 1.78 4.18
CA ILE A 12 -53.65 1.91 5.41
C ILE A 12 -52.26 2.56 5.29
N MET A 13 -52.26 3.87 5.56
CA MET A 13 -51.15 4.56 6.19
C MET A 13 -50.71 3.84 7.47
N GLY A 14 -49.40 3.73 7.63
CA GLY A 14 -48.75 3.73 8.94
C GLY A 14 -48.49 2.37 9.55
N LEU A 15 -47.23 1.95 9.48
CA LEU A 15 -46.44 1.41 10.59
C LEU A 15 -44.97 1.35 10.13
N PHE A 16 -44.29 2.49 10.22
CA PHE A 16 -42.84 2.53 10.33
C PHE A 16 -42.47 1.87 11.66
N LEU A 17 -42.03 0.62 11.61
CA LEU A 17 -41.41 -0.06 12.75
C LEU A 17 -40.06 -0.63 12.31
N ALA A 18 -39.01 -0.08 12.94
CA ALA A 18 -37.70 -0.65 13.22
C ALA A 18 -36.99 -1.40 12.07
N GLY A 19 -35.93 -0.88 11.46
CA GLY A 19 -34.70 -0.54 12.20
C GLY A 19 -33.92 -1.80 12.57
N VAL A 20 -33.48 -2.58 11.57
CA VAL A 20 -32.33 -3.49 11.73
C VAL A 20 -31.32 -3.13 10.64
N LEU A 21 -30.34 -2.35 11.09
CA LEU A 21 -29.07 -2.11 10.44
C LEU A 21 -28.40 -3.48 10.24
N LEU A 22 -28.45 -4.02 9.03
CA LEU A 22 -27.44 -4.99 8.63
C LEU A 22 -26.14 -4.20 8.50
N GLY A 23 -25.39 -4.19 9.61
CA GLY A 23 -24.08 -3.61 9.72
C GLY A 23 -23.23 -4.14 8.57
N GLN A 24 -22.92 -3.25 7.63
CA GLN A 24 -21.85 -3.50 6.69
C GLN A 24 -20.58 -3.78 7.51
N PRO A 25 -19.75 -4.75 7.13
CA PRO A 25 -18.46 -4.92 7.76
C PRO A 25 -17.72 -3.59 7.66
N THR A 26 -17.61 -2.89 8.80
CA THR A 26 -16.86 -1.65 8.91
C THR A 26 -15.41 -2.03 8.65
N GLN A 27 -14.98 -1.80 7.42
CA GLN A 27 -13.59 -1.79 7.03
C GLN A 27 -12.86 -0.91 8.06
N GLY A 28 -11.98 -1.52 8.84
CA GLY A 28 -11.14 -0.80 9.79
C GLY A 28 -10.32 0.28 9.07
N PRO A 29 -9.67 1.19 9.81
CA PRO A 29 -8.99 2.38 9.28
C PRO A 29 -7.66 2.08 8.55
N GLY A 30 -7.60 1.02 7.74
CA GLY A 30 -6.45 0.61 6.95
C GLY A 30 -6.82 0.35 5.49
N GLY A 31 -7.17 1.41 4.76
CA GLY A 31 -7.43 1.32 3.31
C GLY A 31 -6.19 0.86 2.52
N PRO A 32 -6.38 0.28 1.32
CA PRO A 32 -5.27 -0.16 0.48
C PRO A 32 -4.41 1.04 0.07
N GLY A 33 -3.15 1.05 0.52
CA GLY A 33 -2.18 2.08 0.13
C GLY A 33 -2.03 2.12 -1.40
N LYS A 34 -2.48 3.21 -2.02
CA LYS A 34 -2.32 3.47 -3.45
C LYS A 34 -0.86 3.85 -3.72
N GLY A 35 -0.04 2.85 -4.04
CA GLY A 35 1.34 3.04 -4.52
C GLY A 35 1.78 1.87 -5.40
N PRO A 36 2.77 2.03 -6.28
CA PRO A 36 3.30 0.93 -7.08
C PRO A 36 4.04 -0.02 -6.13
N GLY A 37 3.34 -1.11 -5.79
CA GLY A 37 3.57 -1.87 -4.57
C GLY A 37 2.29 -2.26 -3.83
N LYS A 38 1.11 -2.13 -4.47
CA LYS A 38 -0.12 -2.83 -4.06
C LYS A 38 0.28 -4.20 -3.53
N GLY A 39 -0.03 -4.52 -2.27
CA GLY A 39 0.33 -5.78 -1.61
C GLY A 39 -0.19 -6.98 -2.40
N GLN A 40 0.51 -7.32 -3.45
CA GLN A 40 0.17 -8.31 -4.46
C GLN A 40 1.52 -8.93 -4.79
N GLY A 41 1.72 -10.13 -4.30
CA GLY A 41 3.00 -10.81 -4.35
C GLY A 41 2.98 -12.02 -3.41
N PRO A 42 3.98 -12.91 -3.52
CA PRO A 42 4.00 -14.18 -2.80
C PRO A 42 3.94 -14.05 -1.28
N CYS A 43 4.29 -12.88 -0.72
CA CYS A 43 4.20 -12.62 0.71
C CYS A 43 2.79 -12.35 1.24
N MET A 44 1.78 -12.16 0.38
CA MET A 44 0.44 -11.78 0.85
C MET A 44 -0.23 -12.89 1.66
N GLN A 45 -0.11 -14.13 1.21
CA GLN A 45 -0.66 -15.28 1.92
C GLN A 45 0.04 -15.47 3.27
N ASP A 46 1.36 -15.25 3.32
CA ASP A 46 2.13 -15.32 4.56
C ASP A 46 1.72 -14.23 5.55
N VAL A 47 1.49 -12.99 5.10
CA VAL A 47 1.00 -11.91 5.96
C VAL A 47 -0.37 -12.25 6.54
N GLN A 48 -1.30 -12.79 5.74
CA GLN A 48 -2.64 -13.15 6.22
C GLN A 48 -2.60 -14.28 7.26
N ARG A 49 -1.72 -15.27 7.03
CA ARG A 49 -1.59 -16.45 7.89
C ARG A 49 -0.81 -16.17 9.18
N LEU A 50 0.29 -15.42 9.09
CA LEU A 50 1.25 -15.24 10.18
C LEU A 50 1.05 -13.92 10.94
N CYS A 51 0.53 -12.90 10.26
CA CYS A 51 0.39 -11.54 10.81
C CYS A 51 -1.05 -10.99 10.72
N PRO A 52 -2.09 -11.75 11.10
CA PRO A 52 -3.49 -11.31 10.95
C PRO A 52 -3.83 -10.06 11.77
N ASN A 53 -3.11 -9.83 12.88
CA ASN A 53 -3.37 -8.72 13.81
C ASN A 53 -2.45 -7.51 13.60
N ALA A 54 -1.60 -7.53 12.57
CA ALA A 54 -0.71 -6.41 12.30
C ALA A 54 -1.48 -5.24 11.69
N SER A 55 -1.87 -4.28 12.53
CA SER A 55 -2.73 -3.15 12.19
C SER A 55 -1.96 -1.98 11.56
N SER A 56 -0.69 -1.82 11.94
CA SER A 56 0.19 -0.79 11.41
C SER A 56 1.29 -1.35 10.51
N ARG A 57 1.91 -0.48 9.71
CA ARG A 57 3.09 -0.86 8.91
C ARG A 57 4.22 -1.35 9.81
N GLN A 58 4.43 -0.72 10.96
CA GLN A 58 5.48 -1.06 11.93
C GLN A 58 5.23 -2.46 12.52
N GLU A 59 4.02 -2.72 13.00
CA GLU A 59 3.63 -4.05 13.51
C GLU A 59 3.78 -5.13 12.44
N ARG A 60 3.34 -4.86 11.22
CA ARG A 60 3.48 -5.81 10.11
C ARG A 60 4.93 -6.09 9.78
N MET A 61 5.78 -5.06 9.75
CA MET A 61 7.22 -5.24 9.53
C MET A 61 7.88 -6.02 10.66
N GLN A 62 7.47 -5.77 11.91
CA GLN A 62 7.98 -6.51 13.05
C GLN A 62 7.56 -7.98 12.98
N CYS A 63 6.26 -8.25 12.83
CA CYS A 63 5.73 -9.61 12.71
C CYS A 63 6.41 -10.41 11.58
N MET A 64 6.60 -9.80 10.40
CA MET A 64 7.28 -10.47 9.28
C MET A 64 8.76 -10.77 9.57
N ARG A 65 9.45 -9.94 10.38
CA ARG A 65 10.83 -10.22 10.81
C ARG A 65 10.87 -11.37 11.80
N ASP A 66 9.95 -11.40 12.74
CA ASP A 66 9.88 -12.44 13.78
C ASP A 66 9.46 -13.79 13.18
N ASN A 67 8.69 -13.76 12.09
CA ASN A 67 8.25 -14.96 11.37
C ASN A 67 9.07 -15.29 10.12
N LYS A 68 10.26 -14.67 9.93
CA LYS A 68 11.06 -14.80 8.70
C LYS A 68 11.31 -16.26 8.25
N ASP A 69 11.45 -17.17 9.22
CA ASP A 69 11.76 -18.58 8.96
C ASP A 69 10.50 -19.38 8.58
N ASN A 70 9.32 -18.90 8.99
CA ASN A 70 7.99 -19.49 8.74
C ASN A 70 7.32 -18.97 7.46
N LEU A 71 7.99 -18.07 6.74
CA LEU A 71 7.54 -17.57 5.44
C LEU A 71 7.62 -18.66 4.38
N SER A 72 6.75 -18.58 3.37
CA SER A 72 6.84 -19.41 2.17
C SER A 72 8.15 -19.14 1.43
N GLU A 73 8.67 -20.16 0.74
CA GLU A 73 9.88 -20.03 -0.08
C GLU A 73 9.73 -18.95 -1.16
N ALA A 74 8.53 -18.83 -1.74
CA ALA A 74 8.22 -17.77 -2.70
C ALA A 74 8.32 -16.36 -2.07
N CYS A 75 7.86 -16.19 -0.83
CA CYS A 75 8.02 -14.91 -0.13
C CYS A 75 9.47 -14.64 0.25
N LYS A 76 10.20 -15.63 0.77
CA LYS A 76 11.64 -15.51 1.08
C LYS A 76 12.44 -15.10 -0.15
N ALA A 77 12.21 -15.75 -1.29
CA ALA A 77 12.85 -15.42 -2.56
C ALA A 77 12.57 -13.97 -3.00
N ARG A 78 11.32 -13.50 -2.82
CA ARG A 78 10.96 -12.10 -3.10
C ARG A 78 11.67 -11.13 -2.16
N ILE A 79 11.75 -11.44 -0.87
CA ILE A 79 12.45 -10.60 0.12
C ILE A 79 13.93 -10.49 -0.22
N GLU A 80 14.61 -11.61 -0.49
CA GLU A 80 16.03 -11.60 -0.86
C GLU A 80 16.27 -10.86 -2.18
N LYS A 81 15.42 -11.05 -3.19
CA LYS A 81 15.50 -10.27 -4.44
C LYS A 81 15.35 -8.77 -4.17
N GLY A 82 14.43 -8.37 -3.30
CA GLY A 82 14.25 -6.98 -2.90
C GLY A 82 15.45 -6.41 -2.16
N LYS A 83 15.98 -7.16 -1.19
CA LYS A 83 17.19 -6.82 -0.42
C LYS A 83 18.40 -6.63 -1.32
N ASN A 84 18.63 -7.54 -2.26
CA ASN A 84 19.74 -7.44 -3.21
C ASN A 84 19.61 -6.20 -4.11
N LYS A 85 18.40 -5.89 -4.61
CA LYS A 85 18.17 -4.65 -5.35
C LYS A 85 18.48 -3.40 -4.52
N MET A 86 18.03 -3.36 -3.27
CA MET A 86 18.29 -2.22 -2.39
C MET A 86 19.77 -2.10 -2.01
N LYS A 87 20.46 -3.22 -1.81
CA LYS A 87 21.91 -3.25 -1.61
C LYS A 87 22.65 -2.66 -2.82
N ASN A 88 22.33 -3.14 -4.02
CA ASN A 88 22.95 -2.66 -5.25
C ASN A 88 22.72 -1.16 -5.45
N MET A 89 21.50 -0.68 -5.21
CA MET A 89 21.20 0.76 -5.23
C MET A 89 22.00 1.54 -4.18
N HIS A 90 22.10 1.02 -2.95
CA HIS A 90 22.83 1.68 -1.87
C HIS A 90 24.34 1.83 -2.17
N GLU A 91 24.93 0.81 -2.79
CA GLU A 91 26.33 0.81 -3.22
C GLU A 91 26.54 1.73 -4.44
N ALA A 92 25.65 1.66 -5.43
CA ALA A 92 25.72 2.50 -6.62
C ALA A 92 25.59 3.99 -6.31
N CYS A 93 24.72 4.34 -5.35
CA CYS A 93 24.45 5.71 -4.91
C CYS A 93 25.31 6.16 -3.72
N ALA A 94 26.41 5.47 -3.39
CA ALA A 94 27.20 5.78 -2.19
C ALA A 94 27.76 7.21 -2.23
N ASP A 95 28.39 7.60 -3.33
CA ASP A 95 29.01 8.91 -3.49
C ASP A 95 27.95 10.02 -3.57
N ASP A 96 26.88 9.80 -4.33
CA ASP A 96 25.75 10.74 -4.42
C ASP A 96 25.09 10.95 -3.05
N ARG A 97 24.87 9.87 -2.29
CA ARG A 97 24.33 9.95 -0.93
C ARG A 97 25.24 10.73 0.01
N ALA A 98 26.55 10.51 -0.07
CA ALA A 98 27.52 11.21 0.77
C ALA A 98 27.59 12.71 0.43
N LYS A 99 27.41 13.05 -0.85
CA LYS A 99 27.44 14.43 -1.37
C LYS A 99 26.15 15.20 -1.06
N PHE A 100 25.00 14.62 -1.37
CA PHE A 100 23.71 15.32 -1.37
C PHE A 100 22.86 15.02 -0.14
N CYS A 101 22.92 13.80 0.39
CA CYS A 101 21.99 13.30 1.42
C CYS A 101 22.66 13.02 2.77
N LYS A 102 23.80 13.68 3.06
CA LYS A 102 24.51 13.49 4.32
C LYS A 102 23.63 13.92 5.50
N GLY A 103 23.55 13.07 6.51
CA GLY A 103 22.78 13.35 7.74
C GLY A 103 21.27 13.10 7.63
N VAL A 104 20.76 12.68 6.47
CA VAL A 104 19.36 12.28 6.33
C VAL A 104 19.09 11.04 7.18
N LYS A 105 18.20 11.16 8.18
CA LYS A 105 17.84 10.04 9.05
C LYS A 105 17.07 8.97 8.26
N PRO A 106 17.40 7.67 8.40
CA PRO A 106 16.64 6.60 7.79
C PRO A 106 15.17 6.59 8.20
N GLY A 107 14.32 5.97 7.37
CA GLY A 107 12.89 5.86 7.62
C GLY A 107 12.05 6.95 6.94
N GLU A 108 10.73 6.75 6.98
CA GLU A 108 9.70 7.73 6.53
C GLU A 108 9.85 8.26 5.10
N GLY A 109 10.63 7.60 4.25
CA GLY A 109 10.82 8.05 2.87
C GLY A 109 11.81 9.21 2.71
N ARG A 110 12.36 9.79 3.78
CA ARG A 110 13.26 10.95 3.72
C ARG A 110 14.45 10.79 2.77
N MET A 111 15.07 9.61 2.75
CA MET A 111 16.17 9.33 1.82
C MET A 111 15.72 9.39 0.36
N ARG A 112 14.51 8.89 0.07
CA ARG A 112 13.92 8.96 -1.27
C ARG A 112 13.60 10.40 -1.64
N ASP A 113 13.11 11.21 -0.70
CA ASP A 113 12.83 12.62 -0.96
C ASP A 113 14.10 13.42 -1.22
N CYS A 114 15.20 13.11 -0.52
CA CYS A 114 16.51 13.69 -0.86
C CYS A 114 16.96 13.32 -2.28
N TYR A 115 16.87 12.04 -2.67
CA TYR A 115 17.21 11.62 -4.04
C TYR A 115 16.32 12.27 -5.10
N LEU A 116 15.05 12.57 -4.80
CA LEU A 116 14.17 13.31 -5.69
C LEU A 116 14.62 14.77 -5.86
N GLN A 117 14.92 15.45 -4.75
CA GLN A 117 15.37 16.85 -4.78
C GLN A 117 16.64 17.02 -5.62
N HIS A 118 17.51 16.02 -5.59
CA HIS A 118 18.77 16.01 -6.36
C HIS A 118 18.70 15.14 -7.62
N GLN A 119 17.52 14.76 -8.11
CA GLN A 119 17.38 13.76 -9.19
C GLN A 119 18.21 14.10 -10.43
N SER A 120 18.26 15.36 -10.85
CA SER A 120 19.06 15.79 -12.01
C SER A 120 20.56 15.65 -11.74
N GLU A 121 21.00 15.85 -10.50
CA GLU A 121 22.40 15.87 -10.06
C GLU A 121 22.99 14.49 -9.72
N LEU A 122 22.15 13.47 -9.53
CA LEU A 122 22.62 12.11 -9.26
C LEU A 122 23.40 11.54 -10.44
N SER A 123 24.44 10.77 -10.14
CA SER A 123 25.20 10.02 -11.14
C SER A 123 24.31 9.06 -11.94
N GLN A 124 24.69 8.79 -13.20
CA GLN A 124 23.98 7.82 -14.03
C GLN A 124 23.99 6.43 -13.39
N LYS A 125 25.13 6.03 -12.80
CA LYS A 125 25.27 4.78 -12.04
C LYS A 125 24.22 4.64 -10.94
N CYS A 126 23.97 5.70 -10.18
CA CYS A 126 22.94 5.69 -9.15
C CYS A 126 21.53 5.58 -9.75
N LYS A 127 21.23 6.37 -10.80
CA LYS A 127 19.93 6.33 -11.50
C LYS A 127 19.61 4.94 -12.06
N ASP A 128 20.57 4.29 -12.71
CA ASP A 128 20.40 2.96 -13.32
C ASP A 128 20.16 1.86 -12.28
N ALA A 129 20.66 2.04 -11.06
CA ALA A 129 20.48 1.09 -9.98
C ALA A 129 19.14 1.23 -9.23
N MET A 130 18.36 2.28 -9.52
CA MET A 130 17.08 2.50 -8.84
C MET A 130 15.98 1.54 -9.33
N PRO A 131 15.06 1.12 -8.45
CA PRO A 131 13.94 0.29 -8.87
C PRO A 131 13.00 1.06 -9.81
N PRO A 132 12.26 0.36 -10.68
CA PRO A 132 11.25 0.99 -11.52
C PRO A 132 10.25 1.81 -10.71
N GLY A 133 9.88 2.98 -11.22
CA GLY A 133 8.96 3.89 -10.53
C GLY A 133 9.53 4.49 -9.25
N PHE A 134 10.85 4.67 -9.16
CA PHE A 134 11.47 5.35 -8.02
C PHE A 134 11.12 6.85 -8.01
N PHE A 135 11.28 7.51 -9.17
CA PHE A 135 11.01 8.94 -9.33
C PHE A 135 9.54 9.26 -9.68
N ASP A 136 8.83 8.33 -10.33
CA ASP A 136 7.46 8.53 -10.82
C ASP A 136 6.38 8.56 -9.72
N ARG A 137 6.74 8.38 -8.45
CA ARG A 137 5.81 8.40 -7.30
C ARG A 137 5.48 9.83 -6.83
N ASN A 138 5.41 10.80 -7.74
CA ASN A 138 5.04 12.19 -7.49
C ASN A 138 4.10 12.63 -8.63
N PRO A 139 2.98 13.35 -8.40
CA PRO A 139 2.61 14.14 -7.21
C PRO A 139 1.94 13.35 -6.08
N PRO A 140 1.78 13.92 -4.86
CA PRO A 140 0.75 13.49 -3.90
C PRO A 140 -0.61 13.40 -4.61
N PRO A 141 -1.56 12.56 -4.16
CA PRO A 141 -2.91 12.62 -4.67
C PRO A 141 -3.43 14.04 -4.46
N GLU A 142 -3.54 14.80 -5.55
CA GLU A 142 -4.36 16.00 -5.59
C GLU A 142 -5.72 15.57 -5.07
N VAL A 143 -6.15 16.19 -3.97
CA VAL A 143 -7.53 16.08 -3.52
C VAL A 143 -8.33 16.59 -4.71
N GLU A 144 -9.10 15.72 -5.37
CA GLU A 144 -9.93 16.02 -6.53
C GLU A 144 -10.70 17.32 -6.26
N SER A 145 -10.19 18.44 -6.77
CA SER A 145 -10.89 19.71 -6.85
C SER A 145 -11.70 19.70 -8.13
N GLU A 146 -12.74 18.86 -8.18
CA GLU A 146 -13.80 18.95 -9.19
C GLU A 146 -15.10 19.32 -8.47
N ALA A 147 -15.25 20.62 -8.22
CA ALA A 147 -16.56 21.26 -8.13
C ALA A 147 -16.54 22.44 -9.10
N GLN A 148 -16.84 22.14 -10.36
CA GLN A 148 -17.49 23.04 -11.30
C GLN A 148 -18.65 22.27 -11.95
#